data_AF-G7YER5-F1
#
_entry.id   AF-G7YER5-F1
#
_cell.length_a   1.000
_cell.length_b   1.000
_cell.length_c   1.000
_cell.angle_alpha   90.00
_cell.angle_beta   90.00
_cell.angle_gamma   90.00
#
_symmetry.space_group_name_H-M   'P 1'
#
loop_
_entity.id
_entity.type
_entity.pdbx_description
1 polymer ?
#
loop_
_entity_poly.entity_id
_entity_poly.type
_entity_poly.pdbx_seq_one_letter_code
_entity_poly.pdbx_strand_id
1 'polypeptide(L)'
;MWFLDEHPVSNSDSSQPAASSNSTPHVWTRASVEARMRRVDLDLLPKIIFATSPTVTALLRSDVTRYLEFRFVSRCLAYTTVPNSPEKQAQQSDGSTSITAAPTIVQVPVGRSELFKTKLLTLRQKRLLGAFFEWCFNLTVDDNQTPIAGAPQNGSYDAYAIRPFREFLREQHNLDDFLQEVITTNLALAGENIMTDEAICRIRRLLISMNRFGQHPILWPLYGCGDLPQSYCRMSAVFGAVFCLDCQLVSLRPIETQLGDTGNRPAVDNIGSGPTRSARQFVARLSNGHEVRTTCCVIGADCAPQQWIQTQIHRWCARAILITDRSLYPVGRKPTDVSILAIPLSGRGEAELDPVLLLEIPVETARRNDVELFVVHVSAQIRSASLDPAQLFQPMLNRLFELRAPEPCVEMQSDTSSPLPRVLWAGYFCIPDLSSVETITSARTNDPRFSSSTGFFLSPGADSSFDMDSTAIAAESVFRDVAARLDLHPASNISASTLLTAAGGSDGPRLSTLTSSNGTLPTQSTINPYVSLDARWDGLLPPRPPRPEDIISGEDDQGTLQTSASPDTA
;
A
#
# COMPACT_ATOMS: atom_id res chain seq x y z
N MET A 1 11.56 -11.97 -14.86
CA MET A 1 12.52 -11.97 -15.99
C MET A 1 13.82 -11.39 -15.48
N TRP A 2 14.96 -12.01 -15.78
CA TRP A 2 16.30 -11.65 -15.30
C TRP A 2 17.23 -11.38 -16.48
N PHE A 3 18.30 -10.59 -16.28
CA PHE A 3 19.29 -10.25 -17.32
C PHE A 3 20.72 -10.24 -16.73
N LEU A 4 21.49 -11.30 -16.98
CA LEU A 4 22.88 -11.49 -16.53
C LEU A 4 23.66 -12.34 -17.54
N ASP A 5 24.93 -12.00 -17.78
CA ASP A 5 25.92 -12.85 -18.47
C ASP A 5 26.64 -13.81 -17.50
N GLU A 6 27.09 -14.96 -17.99
CA GLU A 6 28.00 -15.86 -17.28
C GLU A 6 29.38 -15.92 -17.94
N HIS A 7 30.44 -15.48 -17.24
CA HIS A 7 31.84 -15.74 -17.62
C HIS A 7 32.70 -16.14 -16.39
N PRO A 8 33.73 -17.00 -16.57
CA PRO A 8 34.37 -17.72 -15.46
C PRO A 8 35.50 -16.96 -14.75
N VAL A 9 35.74 -17.33 -13.49
CA VAL A 9 36.78 -16.77 -12.62
C VAL A 9 38.17 -17.37 -12.91
N SER A 10 39.22 -16.55 -12.85
CA SER A 10 40.61 -17.01 -12.73
C SER A 10 41.38 -16.21 -11.67
N ASN A 11 42.33 -16.85 -10.99
CA ASN A 11 43.11 -16.28 -9.87
C ASN A 11 44.59 -16.09 -10.27
N SER A 12 45.19 -14.96 -9.87
CA SER A 12 46.63 -14.83 -9.59
C SER A 12 46.90 -13.60 -8.70
N ASP A 13 48.12 -13.46 -8.19
CA ASP A 13 48.36 -12.91 -6.84
C ASP A 13 49.09 -11.55 -6.77
N SER A 14 48.88 -10.86 -5.64
CA SER A 14 49.73 -9.85 -4.99
C SER A 14 50.44 -8.74 -5.79
N SER A 15 50.06 -7.47 -5.58
CA SER A 15 50.93 -6.42 -5.00
C SER A 15 50.23 -5.04 -4.90
N GLN A 16 50.71 -4.17 -4.01
CA GLN A 16 50.30 -2.75 -3.88
C GLN A 16 51.51 -1.83 -4.14
N PRO A 17 51.32 -0.65 -4.74
CA PRO A 17 51.06 0.55 -3.91
C PRO A 17 50.00 1.54 -4.45
N ALA A 18 49.55 2.40 -3.54
CA ALA A 18 48.60 3.52 -3.65
C ALA A 18 48.37 4.19 -5.02
N ALA A 19 47.09 4.30 -5.41
CA ALA A 19 46.60 5.18 -6.47
C ALA A 19 45.15 5.66 -6.22
N SER A 20 44.67 6.57 -7.07
CA SER A 20 43.32 7.16 -7.12
C SER A 20 42.17 6.15 -7.10
N SER A 21 41.01 6.57 -6.57
CA SER A 21 39.80 5.76 -6.46
C SER A 21 39.04 5.57 -7.79
N ASN A 22 39.70 4.97 -8.78
CA ASN A 22 39.03 4.36 -9.94
C ASN A 22 38.40 3.03 -9.50
N SER A 23 37.33 3.09 -8.71
CA SER A 23 36.57 1.90 -8.35
C SER A 23 35.84 1.37 -9.57
N THR A 24 36.27 0.22 -10.09
CA THR A 24 35.51 -0.56 -11.09
C THR A 24 34.07 -0.75 -10.60
N PRO A 25 33.04 -0.57 -11.45
CA PRO A 25 31.66 -0.71 -11.03
C PRO A 25 31.39 -2.12 -10.48
N HIS A 26 30.70 -2.20 -9.34
CA HIS A 26 30.42 -3.47 -8.68
C HIS A 26 29.46 -4.33 -9.50
N VAL A 27 29.96 -5.44 -10.04
CA VAL A 27 29.16 -6.39 -10.81
C VAL A 27 28.27 -7.20 -9.87
N TRP A 28 26.95 -6.98 -9.96
CA TRP A 28 25.95 -7.76 -9.24
C TRP A 28 25.73 -9.11 -9.92
N THR A 29 25.98 -10.20 -9.18
CA THR A 29 25.62 -11.58 -9.58
C THR A 29 24.33 -12.01 -8.89
N ARG A 30 23.59 -12.98 -9.48
CA ARG A 30 22.37 -13.55 -8.87
C ARG A 30 22.61 -13.97 -7.41
N ALA A 31 23.68 -14.71 -7.14
CA ALA A 31 24.04 -15.15 -5.79
C ALA A 31 24.31 -13.98 -4.81
N SER A 32 24.93 -12.89 -5.27
CA SER A 32 25.17 -11.70 -4.42
C SER A 32 23.89 -10.91 -4.12
N VAL A 33 22.94 -10.86 -5.06
CA VAL A 33 21.61 -10.27 -4.86
C VAL A 33 20.79 -11.13 -3.91
N GLU A 34 20.70 -12.45 -4.14
CA GLU A 34 20.00 -13.38 -3.24
C GLU A 34 20.56 -13.34 -1.81
N ALA A 35 21.88 -13.29 -1.64
CA ALA A 35 22.51 -13.19 -0.32
C ALA A 35 22.17 -11.88 0.41
N ARG A 36 21.89 -10.79 -0.32
CA ARG A 36 21.37 -9.53 0.23
C ARG A 36 19.87 -9.61 0.54
N MET A 37 19.07 -10.22 -0.34
CA MET A 37 17.60 -10.31 -0.20
C MET A 37 17.13 -11.22 0.93
N ARG A 38 17.92 -12.21 1.37
CA ARG A 38 17.63 -13.07 2.54
C ARG A 38 17.50 -12.33 3.90
N ARG A 39 17.59 -11.00 3.92
CA ARG A 39 17.45 -10.13 5.10
C ARG A 39 16.49 -8.95 4.85
N VAL A 40 15.63 -9.08 3.85
CA VAL A 40 14.74 -8.01 3.39
C VAL A 40 13.34 -8.55 3.21
N ASP A 41 12.42 -8.02 3.99
CA ASP A 41 10.99 -8.28 3.87
C ASP A 41 10.43 -7.48 2.68
N LEU A 42 9.66 -8.13 1.82
CA LEU A 42 9.12 -7.56 0.59
C LEU A 42 7.60 -7.44 0.68
N ASP A 43 7.12 -6.23 0.96
CA ASP A 43 5.68 -5.99 1.11
C ASP A 43 4.89 -6.23 -0.19
N LEU A 44 3.92 -7.15 -0.09
CA LEU A 44 2.90 -7.35 -1.13
C LEU A 44 2.03 -6.10 -1.29
N LEU A 45 1.63 -5.48 -0.18
CA LEU A 45 0.89 -4.21 -0.09
C LEU A 45 1.60 -3.23 0.87
N PRO A 46 2.63 -2.49 0.40
CA PRO A 46 3.26 -1.42 1.15
C PRO A 46 2.32 -0.23 1.21
N LYS A 47 2.14 0.31 2.41
CA LYS A 47 1.25 1.44 2.69
C LYS A 47 2.01 2.50 3.47
N ILE A 48 1.89 3.75 3.05
CA ILE A 48 2.42 4.88 3.81
C ILE A 48 1.48 5.22 4.97
N ILE A 49 2.04 5.71 6.08
CA ILE A 49 1.25 6.09 7.26
C ILE A 49 1.45 7.57 7.52
N PHE A 50 0.41 8.39 7.32
CA PHE A 50 0.45 9.81 7.70
C PHE A 50 0.62 9.94 9.21
N ALA A 51 1.49 10.83 9.68
CA ALA A 51 1.73 10.99 11.11
C ALA A 51 0.46 11.43 11.85
N THR A 52 -0.42 12.21 11.22
CA THR A 52 -1.75 12.56 11.72
C THR A 52 -2.80 11.75 10.98
N SER A 53 -3.22 10.63 11.58
CA SER A 53 -4.09 9.63 10.95
C SER A 53 -4.88 8.78 11.96
N PRO A 54 -6.04 8.21 11.58
CA PRO A 54 -6.69 7.10 12.26
C PRO A 54 -5.73 5.92 12.55
N THR A 55 -4.89 5.51 11.59
CA THR A 55 -3.93 4.40 11.81
C THR A 55 -2.98 4.68 12.96
N VAL A 56 -2.33 5.85 13.01
CA VAL A 56 -1.45 6.24 14.14
C VAL A 56 -2.24 6.33 15.45
N THR A 57 -3.48 6.80 15.39
CA THR A 57 -4.33 6.91 16.58
C THR A 57 -4.69 5.52 17.15
N ALA A 58 -4.97 4.53 16.31
CA ALA A 58 -5.15 3.15 16.72
C ALA A 58 -3.86 2.54 17.31
N LEU A 59 -2.72 2.73 16.64
CA LEU A 59 -1.40 2.24 17.09
C LEU A 59 -1.02 2.78 18.49
N LEU A 60 -1.28 4.08 18.74
CA LEU A 60 -1.02 4.72 20.04
C LEU A 60 -2.02 4.29 21.12
N ARG A 61 -3.32 4.20 20.80
CA ARG A 61 -4.36 3.81 21.78
C ARG A 61 -4.28 2.34 22.20
N SER A 62 -3.77 1.48 21.34
CA SER A 62 -3.49 0.07 21.63
C SER A 62 -2.10 -0.17 22.23
N ASP A 63 -1.22 0.84 22.19
CA ASP A 63 0.16 0.78 22.69
C ASP A 63 0.92 -0.43 22.11
N VAL A 64 0.70 -0.69 20.81
CA VAL A 64 1.46 -1.68 20.00
C VAL A 64 2.71 -1.08 19.39
N THR A 65 2.84 0.25 19.42
CA THR A 65 4.06 0.97 19.03
C THR A 65 5.31 0.50 19.77
N ARG A 66 5.17 -0.11 20.96
CA ARG A 66 6.29 -0.74 21.68
C ARG A 66 6.94 -1.92 20.92
N TYR A 67 6.29 -2.43 19.88
CA TYR A 67 6.77 -3.53 19.04
C TYR A 67 7.22 -3.06 17.63
N LEU A 68 7.12 -1.76 17.34
CA LEU A 68 7.23 -1.21 15.99
C LEU A 68 8.21 -0.05 15.93
N GLU A 69 9.21 -0.14 15.07
CA GLU A 69 10.06 0.99 14.70
C GLU A 69 9.59 1.61 13.38
N PHE A 70 9.74 2.93 13.24
CA PHE A 70 9.31 3.68 12.07
C PHE A 70 10.44 4.57 11.53
N ARG A 71 10.64 4.54 10.21
CA ARG A 71 11.38 5.56 9.47
C ARG A 71 10.42 6.64 8.97
N PHE A 72 10.99 7.78 8.60
CA PHE A 72 10.25 8.78 7.82
C PHE A 72 10.42 8.48 6.33
N VAL A 73 9.35 8.67 5.56
CA VAL A 73 9.49 8.93 4.12
C VAL A 73 10.00 10.37 3.99
N SER A 74 11.32 10.50 3.95
CA SER A 74 12.01 11.78 4.11
C SER A 74 12.12 12.60 2.83
N ARG A 75 11.78 12.02 1.67
CA ARG A 75 12.01 12.63 0.35
C ARG A 75 10.81 12.47 -0.57
N CYS A 76 10.02 13.53 -0.73
CA CYS A 76 9.00 13.62 -1.77
C CYS A 76 9.63 14.06 -3.09
N LEU A 77 9.45 13.28 -4.14
CA LEU A 77 10.01 13.48 -5.47
C LEU A 77 8.88 13.65 -6.50
N ALA A 78 9.14 14.43 -7.54
CA ALA A 78 8.28 14.58 -8.72
C ALA A 78 9.06 14.29 -9.99
N TYR A 79 8.43 13.69 -11.00
CA TYR A 79 8.99 13.52 -12.35
C TYR A 79 8.30 14.51 -13.30
N THR A 80 8.94 15.65 -13.56
CA THR A 80 8.30 16.84 -14.16
C THR A 80 9.29 17.67 -14.98
N THR A 81 8.79 18.50 -15.89
CA THR A 81 9.61 19.43 -16.69
C THR A 81 9.77 20.75 -15.95
N VAL A 82 11.00 21.02 -15.46
CA VAL A 82 11.32 22.26 -14.73
C VAL A 82 11.33 23.46 -15.71
N PRO A 83 10.53 24.53 -15.49
CA PRO A 83 10.36 25.60 -16.49
C PRO A 83 11.60 26.41 -16.84
N ASN A 84 12.66 26.40 -16.02
CA ASN A 84 13.92 27.11 -16.28
C ASN A 84 15.12 26.34 -15.68
N SER A 85 15.82 25.57 -16.50
CA SER A 85 17.12 24.97 -16.15
C SER A 85 18.26 25.88 -16.62
N PRO A 86 18.93 26.64 -15.73
CA PRO A 86 19.86 27.71 -16.14
C PRO A 86 21.14 27.21 -16.83
N GLU A 87 21.50 25.94 -16.65
CA GLU A 87 22.78 25.38 -17.12
C GLU A 87 22.83 25.07 -18.62
N LYS A 88 21.70 25.17 -19.36
CA LYS A 88 21.64 24.89 -20.81
C LYS A 88 21.32 26.09 -21.71
N GLN A 89 21.21 27.31 -21.18
CA GLN A 89 21.02 28.52 -22.00
C GLN A 89 22.34 29.18 -22.45
N ALA A 90 23.50 28.73 -21.95
CA ALA A 90 24.81 29.31 -22.26
C ALA A 90 25.47 28.77 -23.56
N GLN A 91 24.88 27.78 -24.24
CA GLN A 91 25.44 27.15 -25.45
C GLN A 91 24.37 26.82 -26.51
N GLN A 92 23.54 27.80 -26.89
CA GLN A 92 22.76 27.70 -28.13
C GLN A 92 22.37 29.08 -28.69
N SER A 93 23.31 29.67 -29.42
CA SER A 93 23.09 30.85 -30.25
C SER A 93 23.02 30.46 -31.73
N ASP A 94 22.05 29.62 -32.11
CA ASP A 94 21.62 29.49 -33.50
C ASP A 94 20.18 28.97 -33.61
N GLY A 95 19.47 29.42 -34.63
CA GLY A 95 18.00 29.34 -34.70
C GLY A 95 17.44 28.01 -35.20
N SER A 96 17.30 27.01 -34.32
CA SER A 96 16.52 25.79 -34.62
C SER A 96 15.52 25.43 -33.51
N THR A 97 14.36 24.95 -33.94
CA THR A 97 13.28 24.22 -33.25
C THR A 97 13.28 24.20 -31.72
N SER A 98 12.20 24.72 -31.12
CA SER A 98 11.91 24.68 -29.67
C SER A 98 12.10 23.29 -29.06
N ILE A 99 13.24 23.08 -28.37
CA ILE A 99 13.51 21.85 -27.63
C ILE A 99 12.65 21.87 -26.36
N THR A 100 11.57 21.09 -26.35
CA THR A 100 10.80 20.84 -25.13
C THR A 100 11.70 20.14 -24.12
N ALA A 101 11.90 20.77 -22.96
CA ALA A 101 12.77 20.22 -21.92
C ALA A 101 12.21 18.89 -21.40
N ALA A 102 13.02 17.83 -21.48
CA ALA A 102 12.64 16.51 -21.02
C ALA A 102 12.31 16.51 -19.51
N PRO A 103 11.31 15.75 -19.06
CA PRO A 103 10.98 15.65 -17.65
C PRO A 103 12.11 15.00 -16.85
N THR A 104 12.31 15.48 -15.63
CA THR A 104 13.39 15.10 -14.72
C THR A 104 12.86 14.83 -13.33
N ILE A 105 13.54 13.97 -12.56
CA ILE A 105 13.21 13.78 -11.15
C ILE A 105 13.73 15.00 -10.36
N VAL A 106 12.89 15.58 -9.49
CA VAL A 106 13.24 16.69 -8.59
C VAL A 106 12.64 16.47 -7.19
N GLN A 107 13.29 16.97 -6.15
CA GLN A 107 12.74 16.93 -4.78
C GLN A 107 11.76 18.08 -4.55
N VAL A 108 10.52 17.74 -4.17
CA VAL A 108 9.42 18.67 -3.86
C VAL A 108 9.54 19.14 -2.42
N PRO A 109 9.46 20.46 -2.12
CA PRO A 109 9.41 20.95 -0.75
C PRO A 109 8.03 20.72 -0.13
N VAL A 110 7.97 19.99 0.99
CA VAL A 110 6.73 19.79 1.75
C VAL A 110 6.71 20.69 2.99
N GLY A 111 7.86 20.86 3.65
CA GLY A 111 8.00 21.73 4.82
C GLY A 111 8.38 23.19 4.51
N ARG A 112 7.95 24.13 5.37
CA ARG A 112 8.38 25.56 5.33
C ARG A 112 9.90 25.73 5.24
N SER A 113 10.65 24.87 5.94
CA SER A 113 12.12 24.85 5.96
C SER A 113 12.75 24.38 4.64
N GLU A 114 12.10 23.46 3.93
CA GLU A 114 12.50 22.97 2.61
C GLU A 114 12.13 23.98 1.53
N LEU A 115 10.92 24.56 1.63
CA LEU A 115 10.42 25.62 0.74
C LEU A 115 11.34 26.84 0.72
N PHE A 116 11.90 27.22 1.88
CA PHE A 116 12.92 28.26 1.95
C PHE A 116 14.22 27.83 1.22
N LYS A 117 14.71 26.62 1.48
CA LYS A 117 16.02 26.11 1.01
C LYS A 117 16.05 25.69 -0.47
N THR A 118 14.95 25.24 -1.05
CA THR A 118 14.95 24.64 -2.41
C THR A 118 15.42 25.61 -3.50
N LYS A 119 16.11 25.09 -4.52
CA LYS A 119 16.44 25.86 -5.74
C LYS A 119 15.42 25.67 -6.86
N LEU A 120 14.45 24.76 -6.70
CA LEU A 120 13.42 24.43 -7.70
C LEU A 120 12.46 25.60 -7.99
N LEU A 121 12.24 26.49 -7.02
CA LEU A 121 11.21 27.52 -7.06
C LEU A 121 11.79 28.93 -6.97
N THR A 122 11.26 29.83 -7.81
CA THR A 122 11.53 31.27 -7.73
C THR A 122 11.00 31.88 -6.42
N LEU A 123 11.51 33.06 -6.05
CA LEU A 123 11.02 33.78 -4.85
C LEU A 123 9.52 34.13 -4.91
N ARG A 124 8.94 34.30 -6.11
CA ARG A 124 7.48 34.49 -6.28
C ARG A 124 6.73 33.19 -5.99
N GLN A 125 7.13 32.08 -6.64
CA GLN A 125 6.55 30.76 -6.42
C GLN A 125 6.60 30.33 -4.95
N LYS A 126 7.74 30.53 -4.28
CA LYS A 126 7.90 30.24 -2.84
C LYS A 126 6.91 31.00 -1.96
N ARG A 127 6.63 32.28 -2.26
CA ARG A 127 5.67 33.10 -1.51
C ARG A 127 4.24 32.62 -1.72
N LEU A 128 3.85 32.34 -2.97
CA LEU A 128 2.50 31.85 -3.30
C LEU A 128 2.23 30.47 -2.69
N LEU A 129 3.18 29.53 -2.83
CA LEU A 129 3.07 28.19 -2.23
C LEU A 129 3.06 28.24 -0.69
N GLY A 130 3.86 29.13 -0.09
CA GLY A 130 3.84 29.36 1.36
C GLY A 130 2.51 29.87 1.89
N ALA A 131 1.91 30.85 1.19
CA ALA A 131 0.59 31.38 1.52
C ALA A 131 -0.53 30.34 1.31
N PHE A 132 -0.45 29.50 0.27
CA PHE A 132 -1.36 28.38 0.06
C PHE A 132 -1.30 27.35 1.19
N PHE A 133 -0.09 26.95 1.63
CA PHE A 133 0.08 26.04 2.77
C PHE A 133 -0.44 26.63 4.08
N GLU A 134 -0.24 27.93 4.31
CA GLU A 134 -0.75 28.63 5.50
C GLU A 134 -2.28 28.72 5.49
N TRP A 135 -2.90 28.99 4.34
CA TRP A 135 -4.35 28.94 4.17
C TRP A 135 -4.91 27.53 4.42
N CYS A 136 -4.34 26.48 3.82
CA CYS A 136 -4.77 25.08 4.04
C CYS A 136 -4.70 24.66 5.51
N PHE A 137 -3.71 25.16 6.25
CA PHE A 137 -3.53 24.86 7.68
C PHE A 137 -4.58 25.58 8.55
N ASN A 138 -4.94 26.81 8.19
CA ASN A 138 -5.89 27.64 8.95
C ASN A 138 -7.37 27.41 8.59
N LEU A 139 -7.68 26.60 7.58
CA LEU A 139 -9.05 26.19 7.25
C LEU A 139 -9.82 25.69 8.47
N THR A 140 -11.08 26.12 8.58
CA THR A 140 -12.01 25.64 9.62
C THR A 140 -12.56 24.28 9.23
N VAL A 141 -12.42 23.29 10.12
CA VAL A 141 -12.79 21.89 9.85
C VAL A 141 -13.65 21.29 10.95
N ASP A 142 -14.32 20.19 10.65
CA ASP A 142 -15.05 19.37 11.61
C ASP A 142 -14.13 18.36 12.34
N ASP A 143 -14.71 17.54 13.22
CA ASP A 143 -14.00 16.48 13.95
C ASP A 143 -13.29 15.48 13.02
N ASN A 144 -13.84 15.25 11.82
CA ASN A 144 -13.27 14.38 10.78
C ASN A 144 -12.18 15.08 9.92
N GLN A 145 -11.77 16.30 10.26
CA GLN A 145 -10.84 17.16 9.50
C GLN A 145 -11.34 17.60 8.11
N THR A 146 -12.63 17.49 7.83
CA THR A 146 -13.24 17.98 6.58
C THR A 146 -13.57 19.48 6.68
N PRO A 147 -13.32 20.31 5.64
CA PRO A 147 -13.62 21.74 5.71
C PRO A 147 -15.11 22.06 5.83
N ILE A 148 -15.48 22.85 6.85
CA ILE A 148 -16.88 23.24 7.11
C ILE A 148 -17.31 24.30 6.10
N ALA A 149 -18.36 24.00 5.33
CA ALA A 149 -18.95 24.97 4.40
C ALA A 149 -19.59 26.16 5.14
N GLY A 150 -19.36 27.38 4.65
CA GLY A 150 -19.90 28.62 5.24
C GLY A 150 -19.13 29.14 6.45
N ALA A 151 -18.00 28.54 6.81
CA ALA A 151 -17.14 29.06 7.88
C ALA A 151 -16.41 30.36 7.43
N PRO A 152 -16.21 31.37 8.31
CA PRO A 152 -15.67 32.68 7.90
C PRO A 152 -14.29 32.68 7.22
N GLN A 153 -13.49 31.63 7.42
CA GLN A 153 -12.16 31.48 6.81
C GLN A 153 -12.19 30.62 5.52
N ASN A 154 -13.33 30.00 5.20
CA ASN A 154 -13.51 29.04 4.12
C ASN A 154 -14.23 29.63 2.89
N GLY A 155 -14.59 30.92 2.89
CA GLY A 155 -15.41 31.51 1.82
C GLY A 155 -14.83 31.44 0.39
N SER A 156 -13.51 31.25 0.22
CA SER A 156 -12.89 30.96 -1.08
C SER A 156 -12.97 29.47 -1.47
N TYR A 157 -13.06 28.57 -0.50
CA TYR A 157 -13.24 27.12 -0.69
C TYR A 157 -14.70 26.79 -1.03
N ASP A 158 -15.67 27.41 -0.35
CA ASP A 158 -17.09 27.10 -0.47
C ASP A 158 -17.62 27.18 -1.93
N ALA A 159 -17.12 28.16 -2.70
CA ALA A 159 -17.48 28.36 -4.11
C ALA A 159 -16.72 27.44 -5.09
N TYR A 160 -15.79 26.61 -4.60
CA TYR A 160 -14.89 25.79 -5.41
C TYR A 160 -14.83 24.31 -4.99
N ALA A 161 -15.35 23.91 -3.83
CA ALA A 161 -15.30 22.54 -3.31
C ALA A 161 -15.59 21.46 -4.38
N ILE A 162 -16.70 21.63 -5.12
CA ILE A 162 -17.16 20.73 -6.20
C ILE A 162 -16.63 21.09 -7.60
N ARG A 163 -15.59 21.94 -7.71
CA ARG A 163 -14.90 22.30 -8.96
C ARG A 163 -13.54 21.60 -9.02
N PRO A 164 -12.99 21.34 -10.24
CA PRO A 164 -11.66 20.75 -10.39
C PRO A 164 -10.58 21.58 -9.69
N PHE A 165 -9.71 20.90 -8.94
CA PHE A 165 -8.74 21.54 -8.05
C PHE A 165 -7.77 22.51 -8.76
N ARG A 166 -7.43 22.24 -10.02
CA ARG A 166 -6.60 23.15 -10.84
C ARG A 166 -7.24 24.52 -11.05
N GLU A 167 -8.57 24.60 -11.13
CA GLU A 167 -9.30 25.88 -11.24
C GLU A 167 -9.14 26.70 -9.96
N PHE A 168 -9.27 26.07 -8.79
CA PHE A 168 -9.07 26.72 -7.50
C PHE A 168 -7.64 27.25 -7.32
N LEU A 169 -6.61 26.43 -7.62
CA LEU A 169 -5.21 26.85 -7.53
C LEU A 169 -4.88 28.04 -8.45
N ARG A 170 -5.48 28.07 -9.65
CA ARG A 170 -5.31 29.15 -10.63
C ARG A 170 -6.07 30.42 -10.23
N GLU A 171 -7.36 30.30 -9.92
CA GLU A 171 -8.29 31.44 -9.77
C GLU A 171 -8.27 32.06 -8.37
N GLN A 172 -7.98 31.29 -7.31
CA GLN A 172 -7.91 31.80 -5.94
C GLN A 172 -6.47 32.02 -5.45
N HIS A 173 -5.51 31.19 -5.88
CA HIS A 173 -4.12 31.26 -5.42
C HIS A 173 -3.10 31.75 -6.45
N ASN A 174 -3.49 31.97 -7.72
CA ASN A 174 -2.63 32.50 -8.79
C ASN A 174 -1.32 31.70 -8.96
N LEU A 175 -1.43 30.37 -8.85
CA LEU A 175 -0.32 29.43 -8.98
C LEU A 175 -0.14 29.03 -10.45
N ASP A 176 1.12 29.06 -10.92
CA ASP A 176 1.48 28.66 -12.28
C ASP A 176 1.27 27.15 -12.53
N ASP A 177 1.21 26.75 -13.79
CA ASP A 177 0.83 25.38 -14.18
C ASP A 177 1.80 24.32 -13.66
N PHE A 178 3.08 24.69 -13.49
CA PHE A 178 4.10 23.86 -12.85
C PHE A 178 3.80 23.63 -11.37
N LEU A 179 3.46 24.68 -10.61
CA LEU A 179 3.01 24.51 -9.23
C LEU A 179 1.69 23.73 -9.14
N GLN A 180 0.73 23.95 -10.05
CA GLN A 180 -0.51 23.15 -10.09
C GLN A 180 -0.23 21.66 -10.27
N GLU A 181 0.62 21.30 -11.25
CA GLU A 181 1.04 19.91 -11.52
C GLU A 181 1.72 19.30 -10.30
N VAL A 182 2.72 19.98 -9.74
CA VAL A 182 3.51 19.49 -8.60
C VAL A 182 2.63 19.30 -7.35
N ILE A 183 1.76 20.25 -7.02
CA ILE A 183 0.86 20.17 -5.86
C ILE A 183 -0.15 19.03 -6.05
N THR A 184 -0.81 18.96 -7.20
CA THR A 184 -1.85 17.94 -7.46
C THR A 184 -1.25 16.53 -7.46
N THR A 185 -0.19 16.32 -8.23
CA THR A 185 0.40 14.99 -8.42
C THR A 185 1.16 14.50 -7.18
N ASN A 186 1.86 15.39 -6.45
CA ASN A 186 2.86 14.97 -5.44
C ASN A 186 2.53 15.39 -4.00
N LEU A 187 1.57 16.31 -3.79
CA LEU A 187 1.11 16.70 -2.44
C LEU A 187 -0.31 16.22 -2.14
N ALA A 188 -1.21 16.23 -3.14
CA ALA A 188 -2.49 15.51 -3.05
C ALA A 188 -2.38 14.03 -3.46
N LEU A 189 -1.24 13.59 -4.05
CA LEU A 189 -1.06 12.25 -4.60
C LEU A 189 -2.20 11.85 -5.55
N ALA A 190 -2.58 12.77 -6.44
CA ALA A 190 -3.84 12.72 -7.18
C ALA A 190 -3.72 12.96 -8.69
N GLY A 191 -4.70 12.45 -9.44
CA GLY A 191 -4.86 12.71 -10.88
C GLY A 191 -5.37 14.13 -11.17
N GLU A 192 -5.30 14.57 -12.43
CA GLU A 192 -5.62 15.96 -12.83
C GLU A 192 -7.09 16.36 -12.62
N ASN A 193 -8.00 15.38 -12.56
CA ASN A 193 -9.44 15.56 -12.44
C ASN A 193 -9.95 15.57 -10.98
N ILE A 194 -9.07 15.57 -9.97
CA ILE A 194 -9.49 15.62 -8.56
C ILE A 194 -10.26 16.91 -8.24
N MET A 195 -11.30 16.78 -7.42
CA MET A 195 -12.12 17.90 -6.94
C MET A 195 -11.41 18.64 -5.80
N THR A 196 -11.78 19.91 -5.60
CA THR A 196 -11.11 20.79 -4.64
C THR A 196 -11.29 20.31 -3.20
N ASP A 197 -12.47 19.78 -2.86
CA ASP A 197 -12.75 19.21 -1.53
C ASP A 197 -11.79 18.07 -1.18
N GLU A 198 -11.70 17.03 -2.02
CA GLU A 198 -10.82 15.89 -1.81
C GLU A 198 -9.34 16.30 -1.80
N ALA A 199 -8.90 17.09 -2.77
CA ALA A 199 -7.52 17.54 -2.88
C ALA A 199 -7.07 18.35 -1.66
N ILE A 200 -7.93 19.23 -1.15
CA ILE A 200 -7.66 19.99 0.08
C ILE A 200 -7.64 19.08 1.31
N CYS A 201 -8.51 18.07 1.41
CA CYS A 201 -8.44 17.09 2.49
C CYS A 201 -7.12 16.30 2.47
N ARG A 202 -6.70 15.80 1.29
CA ARG A 202 -5.45 15.06 1.12
C ARG A 202 -4.22 15.93 1.46
N ILE A 203 -4.13 17.15 0.92
CA ILE A 203 -3.03 18.10 1.21
C ILE A 203 -3.03 18.54 2.67
N ARG A 204 -4.20 18.80 3.26
CA ARG A 204 -4.30 19.19 4.67
C ARG A 204 -3.79 18.05 5.57
N ARG A 205 -4.16 16.79 5.32
CA ARG A 205 -3.64 15.61 6.06
C ARG A 205 -2.11 15.53 6.00
N LEU A 206 -1.51 15.81 4.84
CA LEU A 206 -0.05 15.92 4.69
C LEU A 206 0.53 17.07 5.55
N LEU A 207 -0.04 18.28 5.46
CA LEU A 207 0.46 19.47 6.16
C LEU A 207 0.32 19.37 7.70
N ILE A 208 -0.79 18.86 8.22
CA ILE A 208 -1.01 18.69 9.68
C ILE A 208 -0.27 17.47 10.26
N SER A 209 0.37 16.65 9.42
CA SER A 209 1.26 15.58 9.85
C SER A 209 2.71 16.05 10.05
N MET A 210 3.08 17.20 9.47
CA MET A 210 4.42 17.79 9.62
C MET A 210 4.75 18.09 11.09
N ASN A 211 5.95 17.71 11.53
CA ASN A 211 6.47 17.98 12.89
C ASN A 211 5.72 17.27 14.04
N ARG A 212 4.80 16.34 13.79
CA ARG A 212 4.14 15.57 14.87
C ARG A 212 5.12 14.66 15.62
N PHE A 213 5.98 13.95 14.89
CA PHE A 213 7.04 13.08 15.45
C PHE A 213 8.44 13.45 14.95
N GLY A 214 8.53 14.27 13.90
CA GLY A 214 9.79 14.70 13.28
C GLY A 214 9.52 15.54 12.05
N GLN A 215 10.58 15.97 11.35
CA GLN A 215 10.50 16.99 10.28
C GLN A 215 9.72 16.58 9.02
N HIS A 216 9.21 15.35 8.93
CA HIS A 216 8.51 14.79 7.77
C HIS A 216 7.10 14.31 8.16
N PRO A 217 6.13 14.30 7.22
CA PRO A 217 4.72 14.05 7.52
C PRO A 217 4.33 12.57 7.42
N ILE A 218 5.17 11.72 6.82
CA ILE A 218 4.84 10.34 6.48
C ILE A 218 5.83 9.39 7.15
N LEU A 219 5.28 8.34 7.74
CA LEU A 219 5.97 7.24 8.40
C LEU A 219 5.98 6.00 7.50
N TRP A 220 7.02 5.19 7.66
CA TRP A 220 7.22 3.89 7.04
C TRP A 220 7.66 2.88 8.14
N PRO A 221 6.99 1.73 8.31
CA PRO A 221 7.44 0.72 9.27
C PRO A 221 8.82 0.17 8.88
N LEU A 222 9.75 0.03 9.85
CA LEU A 222 11.16 -0.26 9.56
C LEU A 222 11.36 -1.56 8.74
N TYR A 223 10.65 -2.63 9.10
CA TYR A 223 10.68 -3.94 8.44
C TYR A 223 9.45 -4.19 7.54
N GLY A 224 8.79 -3.11 7.11
CA GLY A 224 7.62 -3.18 6.23
C GLY A 224 6.27 -3.34 6.94
N CYS A 225 5.19 -3.21 6.17
CA CYS A 225 3.82 -3.26 6.65
C CYS A 225 3.43 -4.62 7.26
N GLY A 226 4.15 -5.70 6.94
CA GLY A 226 3.99 -7.03 7.56
C GLY A 226 4.13 -7.06 9.09
N ASP A 227 4.84 -6.12 9.72
CA ASP A 227 4.97 -6.04 11.18
C ASP A 227 3.71 -5.53 11.91
N LEU A 228 2.86 -4.79 11.20
CA LEU A 228 1.65 -4.17 11.75
C LEU A 228 0.61 -5.22 12.21
N PRO A 229 0.18 -6.19 11.38
CA PRO A 229 -0.71 -7.25 11.85
C PRO A 229 -0.05 -8.13 12.92
N GLN A 230 1.25 -8.44 12.79
CA GLN A 230 1.98 -9.22 13.81
C GLN A 230 1.95 -8.54 15.19
N SER A 231 2.09 -7.22 15.23
CA SER A 231 2.06 -6.43 16.47
C SER A 231 0.68 -6.43 17.15
N TYR A 232 -0.40 -6.37 16.36
CA TYR A 232 -1.77 -6.55 16.89
C TYR A 232 -2.05 -7.99 17.31
N CYS A 233 -1.55 -9.00 16.59
CA CYS A 233 -1.63 -10.40 17.02
C CYS A 233 -0.90 -10.61 18.35
N ARG A 234 0.30 -10.05 18.52
CA ARG A 234 1.08 -10.09 19.76
C ARG A 234 0.33 -9.42 20.92
N MET A 235 -0.28 -8.26 20.70
CA MET A 235 -1.16 -7.61 21.70
C MET A 235 -2.32 -8.54 22.11
N SER A 236 -3.03 -9.10 21.13
CA SER A 236 -4.16 -10.01 21.38
C SER A 236 -3.74 -11.24 22.18
N ALA A 237 -2.56 -11.81 21.89
CA ALA A 237 -1.99 -12.94 22.62
C ALA A 237 -1.65 -12.60 24.09
N VAL A 238 -1.17 -11.38 24.37
CA VAL A 238 -0.94 -10.89 25.75
C VAL A 238 -2.25 -10.82 26.56
N PHE A 239 -3.38 -10.55 25.90
CA PHE A 239 -4.73 -10.62 26.49
C PHE A 239 -5.38 -12.02 26.42
N GLY A 240 -4.61 -13.07 26.09
CA GLY A 240 -5.04 -14.47 26.16
C GLY A 240 -5.66 -15.04 24.88
N ALA A 241 -5.56 -14.36 23.74
CA ALA A 241 -5.95 -14.95 22.46
C ALA A 241 -4.98 -16.07 22.03
N VAL A 242 -5.53 -17.16 21.48
CA VAL A 242 -4.77 -18.31 20.99
C VAL A 242 -4.66 -18.24 19.48
N PHE A 243 -3.43 -18.32 18.96
CA PHE A 243 -3.14 -18.29 17.52
C PHE A 243 -2.74 -19.68 17.01
N CYS A 244 -3.35 -20.11 15.91
CA CYS A 244 -3.07 -21.38 15.25
C CYS A 244 -2.68 -21.10 13.79
N LEU A 245 -1.39 -21.11 13.50
CA LEU A 245 -0.89 -21.11 12.11
C LEU A 245 -1.00 -22.53 11.51
N ASP A 246 -0.93 -22.63 10.18
CA ASP A 246 -1.14 -23.87 9.40
C ASP A 246 -2.47 -24.59 9.71
N CYS A 247 -3.49 -23.81 10.14
CA CYS A 247 -4.75 -24.31 10.64
C CYS A 247 -5.92 -23.53 10.01
N GLN A 248 -6.61 -24.14 9.05
CA GLN A 248 -7.69 -23.50 8.28
C GLN A 248 -9.08 -23.82 8.87
N LEU A 249 -10.03 -22.90 8.69
CA LEU A 249 -11.45 -23.15 8.95
C LEU A 249 -12.07 -23.92 7.79
N VAL A 250 -12.35 -25.20 7.98
CA VAL A 250 -12.88 -26.09 6.93
C VAL A 250 -14.40 -25.95 6.78
N SER A 251 -15.12 -25.71 7.88
CA SER A 251 -16.57 -25.46 7.83
C SER A 251 -17.08 -24.88 9.15
N LEU A 252 -17.98 -23.89 9.04
CA LEU A 252 -18.75 -23.34 10.16
C LEU A 252 -20.19 -23.85 10.06
N ARG A 253 -20.78 -24.30 11.17
CA ARG A 253 -22.20 -24.74 11.24
C ARG A 253 -22.90 -24.12 12.45
N PRO A 254 -24.18 -23.71 12.36
CA PRO A 254 -24.94 -23.28 13.53
C PRO A 254 -25.15 -24.44 14.51
N ILE A 255 -25.36 -24.12 15.78
CA ILE A 255 -25.80 -25.07 16.80
C ILE A 255 -27.33 -25.12 16.77
N GLU A 256 -27.89 -26.29 16.45
CA GLU A 256 -29.33 -26.49 16.43
C GLU A 256 -29.87 -26.63 17.85
N THR A 257 -30.45 -25.55 18.38
CA THR A 257 -31.33 -25.61 19.54
C THR A 257 -32.57 -26.42 19.17
N GLN A 258 -32.69 -27.65 19.69
CA GLN A 258 -33.84 -28.49 19.37
C GLN A 258 -35.14 -27.86 19.88
N LEU A 259 -36.17 -27.88 19.02
CA LEU A 259 -37.47 -27.25 19.25
C LEU A 259 -38.31 -28.07 20.25
N GLY A 260 -37.85 -28.12 21.50
CA GLY A 260 -38.44 -28.93 22.56
C GLY A 260 -37.81 -28.73 23.95
N ASP A 261 -36.61 -28.15 24.07
CA ASP A 261 -35.95 -27.97 25.36
C ASP A 261 -36.40 -26.70 26.13
N THR A 262 -37.71 -26.38 26.05
CA THR A 262 -38.39 -25.45 26.98
C THR A 262 -38.59 -26.05 28.38
N GLY A 263 -37.99 -27.23 28.64
CA GLY A 263 -38.09 -28.04 29.85
C GLY A 263 -37.00 -27.79 30.90
N ASN A 264 -36.69 -26.52 31.19
CA ASN A 264 -35.98 -26.08 32.41
C ASN A 264 -34.66 -26.83 32.73
N ARG A 265 -33.77 -26.96 31.74
CA ARG A 265 -32.38 -27.40 31.94
C ARG A 265 -31.42 -26.20 31.90
N PRO A 266 -30.96 -25.66 33.04
CA PRO A 266 -29.85 -24.73 33.03
C PRO A 266 -28.59 -25.45 32.49
N ALA A 267 -27.82 -24.79 31.63
CA ALA A 267 -26.54 -25.32 31.18
C ALA A 267 -25.57 -25.35 32.37
N VAL A 268 -25.24 -26.55 32.87
CA VAL A 268 -24.38 -26.76 34.05
C VAL A 268 -22.90 -26.64 33.66
N ASP A 269 -22.53 -25.51 33.05
CA ASP A 269 -21.13 -25.02 32.99
C ASP A 269 -20.78 -24.42 34.35
N ASN A 270 -20.65 -25.31 35.34
CA ASN A 270 -20.60 -24.97 36.75
C ASN A 270 -19.18 -24.49 37.16
N ILE A 271 -18.88 -23.20 36.94
CA ILE A 271 -17.80 -22.44 37.61
C ILE A 271 -18.18 -20.94 37.61
N GLY A 272 -18.17 -20.33 38.79
CA GLY A 272 -17.98 -18.88 38.98
C GLY A 272 -19.13 -17.97 38.54
N SER A 273 -19.75 -17.27 39.51
CA SER A 273 -20.64 -16.15 39.26
C SER A 273 -19.94 -15.04 38.45
N GLY A 274 -20.41 -14.80 37.22
CA GLY A 274 -19.95 -13.75 36.32
C GLY A 274 -21.08 -13.27 35.40
N PRO A 275 -20.87 -12.24 34.57
CA PRO A 275 -21.89 -11.71 33.67
C PRO A 275 -22.40 -12.78 32.69
N THR A 276 -23.65 -12.66 32.27
CA THR A 276 -24.40 -13.61 31.44
C THR A 276 -23.68 -13.91 30.13
N ARG A 277 -22.98 -15.06 30.06
CA ARG A 277 -22.18 -15.48 28.91
C ARG A 277 -23.11 -15.80 27.73
N SER A 278 -23.11 -14.97 26.69
CA SER A 278 -24.00 -15.13 25.53
C SER A 278 -23.79 -16.50 24.86
N ALA A 279 -24.87 -17.27 24.73
CA ALA A 279 -24.84 -18.70 24.40
C ALA A 279 -24.08 -19.01 23.10
N ARG A 280 -23.38 -20.15 23.05
CA ARG A 280 -22.65 -20.59 21.84
C ARG A 280 -23.62 -20.78 20.67
N GLN A 281 -23.28 -20.20 19.51
CA GLN A 281 -24.12 -20.20 18.31
C GLN A 281 -23.57 -21.09 17.20
N PHE A 282 -22.26 -21.30 17.15
CA PHE A 282 -21.60 -21.98 16.03
C PHE A 282 -20.63 -23.07 16.50
N VAL A 283 -20.45 -24.07 15.66
CA VAL A 283 -19.34 -25.02 15.70
C VAL A 283 -18.45 -24.79 14.48
N ALA A 284 -17.18 -24.49 14.71
CA ALA A 284 -16.14 -24.33 13.71
C ALA A 284 -15.29 -25.59 13.64
N ARG A 285 -15.21 -26.24 12.48
CA ARG A 285 -14.33 -27.40 12.24
C ARG A 285 -13.04 -26.94 11.56
N LEU A 286 -11.90 -27.32 12.12
CA LEU A 286 -10.57 -26.94 11.69
C LEU A 286 -9.92 -28.03 10.82
N SER A 287 -8.88 -27.67 10.04
CA SER A 287 -8.15 -28.60 9.15
C SER A 287 -7.46 -29.75 9.89
N ASN A 288 -7.07 -29.53 11.14
CA ASN A 288 -6.54 -30.55 12.04
C ASN A 288 -7.61 -31.47 12.67
N GLY A 289 -8.87 -31.36 12.26
CA GLY A 289 -9.98 -32.20 12.71
C GLY A 289 -10.67 -31.77 14.01
N HIS A 290 -10.16 -30.76 14.71
CA HIS A 290 -10.80 -30.25 15.94
C HIS A 290 -12.08 -29.45 15.65
N GLU A 291 -13.09 -29.59 16.51
CA GLU A 291 -14.29 -28.72 16.53
C GLU A 291 -14.25 -27.74 17.71
N VAL A 292 -14.45 -26.45 17.43
CA VAL A 292 -14.48 -25.34 18.39
C VAL A 292 -15.89 -24.75 18.47
N ARG A 293 -16.47 -24.66 19.68
CA ARG A 293 -17.78 -24.01 19.90
C ARG A 293 -17.61 -22.53 20.24
N THR A 294 -18.16 -21.64 19.41
CA THR A 294 -18.05 -20.18 19.56
C THR A 294 -19.41 -19.48 19.61
N THR A 295 -19.42 -18.26 20.16
CA THR A 295 -20.58 -17.37 20.20
C THR A 295 -20.64 -16.49 18.96
N CYS A 296 -19.50 -15.95 18.52
CA CYS A 296 -19.36 -15.19 17.28
C CYS A 296 -18.21 -15.76 16.42
N CYS A 297 -18.24 -15.50 15.12
CA CYS A 297 -17.16 -15.81 14.20
C CYS A 297 -16.95 -14.62 13.26
N VAL A 298 -15.70 -14.17 13.15
CA VAL A 298 -15.25 -13.17 12.17
C VAL A 298 -14.35 -13.92 11.18
N ILE A 299 -14.59 -13.72 9.88
CA ILE A 299 -13.74 -14.23 8.80
C ILE A 299 -13.27 -13.02 7.99
N GLY A 300 -12.01 -12.97 7.57
CA GLY A 300 -11.52 -11.96 6.64
C GLY A 300 -12.03 -12.22 5.22
N ALA A 301 -12.28 -11.17 4.44
CA ALA A 301 -12.63 -11.27 3.02
C ALA A 301 -11.59 -12.05 2.22
N ASP A 302 -10.34 -12.07 2.67
CA ASP A 302 -9.24 -12.84 2.10
C ASP A 302 -9.36 -14.36 2.35
N CYS A 303 -9.98 -14.74 3.46
CA CYS A 303 -10.24 -16.12 3.88
C CYS A 303 -11.64 -16.63 3.50
N ALA A 304 -12.44 -15.82 2.81
CA ALA A 304 -13.81 -16.16 2.42
C ALA A 304 -13.85 -16.94 1.09
N PRO A 305 -14.86 -17.81 0.87
CA PRO A 305 -15.08 -18.45 -0.43
C PRO A 305 -15.14 -17.41 -1.56
N GLN A 306 -14.35 -17.61 -2.62
CA GLN A 306 -14.23 -16.70 -3.77
C GLN A 306 -15.60 -16.26 -4.33
N GLN A 307 -16.56 -17.18 -4.36
CA GLN A 307 -17.93 -16.97 -4.83
C GLN A 307 -18.70 -15.89 -4.05
N TRP A 308 -18.36 -15.63 -2.79
CA TRP A 308 -18.99 -14.58 -1.98
C TRP A 308 -18.42 -13.18 -2.30
N ILE A 309 -17.12 -13.10 -2.59
CA ILE A 309 -16.37 -11.84 -2.73
C ILE A 309 -16.23 -11.37 -4.19
N GLN A 310 -16.12 -12.29 -5.16
CA GLN A 310 -15.70 -11.97 -6.54
C GLN A 310 -16.56 -10.92 -7.24
N THR A 311 -17.87 -10.90 -6.99
CA THR A 311 -18.80 -9.92 -7.58
C THR A 311 -18.71 -8.52 -6.97
N GLN A 312 -17.93 -8.33 -5.90
CA GLN A 312 -17.72 -7.08 -5.17
C GLN A 312 -16.38 -6.40 -5.50
N ILE A 313 -15.51 -7.10 -6.24
CA ILE A 313 -14.15 -6.63 -6.54
C ILE A 313 -14.20 -5.71 -7.76
N HIS A 314 -14.40 -4.41 -7.51
CA HIS A 314 -14.54 -3.38 -8.54
C HIS A 314 -13.22 -2.60 -8.80
N ARG A 315 -12.18 -2.86 -8.00
CA ARG A 315 -10.84 -2.26 -8.11
C ARG A 315 -9.77 -3.31 -7.85
N TRP A 316 -8.57 -3.06 -8.36
CA TRP A 316 -7.38 -3.88 -8.15
C TRP A 316 -6.17 -2.97 -7.94
N CYS A 317 -5.20 -3.41 -7.15
CA CYS A 317 -3.89 -2.77 -7.06
C CYS A 317 -2.93 -3.50 -8.01
N ALA A 318 -2.56 -2.86 -9.12
CA ALA A 318 -1.42 -3.28 -9.94
C ALA A 318 -0.13 -2.99 -9.17
N ARG A 319 0.75 -3.98 -9.12
CA ARG A 319 1.97 -3.95 -8.29
C ARG A 319 3.19 -4.37 -9.09
N ALA A 320 4.30 -3.68 -8.85
CA ALA A 320 5.62 -4.20 -9.13
C ALA A 320 6.52 -4.07 -7.90
N ILE A 321 7.50 -4.96 -7.79
CA ILE A 321 8.59 -4.88 -6.82
C ILE A 321 9.88 -5.01 -7.62
N LEU A 322 10.74 -4.00 -7.54
CA LEU A 322 12.01 -3.92 -8.26
C LEU A 322 13.15 -3.94 -7.24
N ILE A 323 14.25 -4.61 -7.58
CA ILE A 323 15.52 -4.46 -6.88
C ILE A 323 16.49 -3.68 -7.77
N THR A 324 17.03 -2.56 -7.30
CA THR A 324 17.91 -1.68 -8.09
C THR A 324 19.26 -1.41 -7.42
N ASP A 325 20.28 -1.18 -8.25
CA ASP A 325 21.69 -1.04 -7.83
C ASP A 325 22.05 0.34 -7.25
N ARG A 326 21.18 1.34 -7.41
CA ARG A 326 21.33 2.72 -6.94
C ARG A 326 19.95 3.39 -6.77
N SER A 327 19.93 4.56 -6.12
CA SER A 327 18.73 5.40 -5.94
C SER A 327 18.38 6.17 -7.22
N LEU A 328 17.08 6.34 -7.47
CA LEU A 328 16.47 7.19 -8.49
C LEU A 328 16.93 8.65 -8.44
N TYR A 329 17.29 9.17 -7.26
CA TYR A 329 17.82 10.52 -7.11
C TYR A 329 18.87 10.52 -5.99
N PRO A 330 20.17 10.35 -6.33
CA PRO A 330 21.25 10.28 -5.33
C PRO A 330 21.63 11.64 -4.73
N VAL A 331 21.28 12.75 -5.39
CA VAL A 331 21.70 14.10 -4.97
C VAL A 331 21.14 14.44 -3.59
N GLY A 332 22.03 14.64 -2.62
CA GLY A 332 21.67 15.00 -1.24
C GLY A 332 21.07 13.88 -0.39
N ARG A 333 20.98 12.64 -0.92
CA ARG A 333 20.43 11.48 -0.20
C ARG A 333 21.32 11.06 0.97
N LYS A 334 20.70 10.65 2.09
CA LYS A 334 21.32 9.92 3.20
C LYS A 334 21.05 8.41 3.07
N PRO A 335 21.90 7.54 3.65
CA PRO A 335 21.73 6.08 3.56
C PRO A 335 20.34 5.56 4.00
N THR A 336 19.73 6.20 5.01
CA THR A 336 18.43 5.80 5.59
C THR A 336 17.22 6.54 5.02
N ASP A 337 17.38 7.37 3.98
CA ASP A 337 16.26 8.11 3.39
C ASP A 337 15.38 7.17 2.55
N VAL A 338 14.08 7.13 2.87
CA VAL A 338 13.03 6.51 2.06
C VAL A 338 12.41 7.60 1.17
N SER A 339 12.32 7.33 -0.14
CA SER A 339 11.82 8.29 -1.14
C SER A 339 10.45 7.87 -1.68
N ILE A 340 9.53 8.81 -1.87
CA ILE A 340 8.25 8.62 -2.59
C ILE A 340 8.24 9.46 -3.86
N LEU A 341 7.73 8.89 -4.96
CA LEU A 341 7.62 9.53 -6.27
C LEU A 341 6.25 9.24 -6.87
N ALA A 342 5.51 10.28 -7.30
CA ALA A 342 4.23 10.15 -7.97
C ALA A 342 4.34 10.48 -9.47
N ILE A 343 3.68 9.70 -10.32
CA ILE A 343 3.74 9.82 -11.79
C ILE A 343 2.33 9.65 -12.40
N PRO A 344 1.80 10.62 -13.17
CA PRO A 344 0.47 10.51 -13.78
C PRO A 344 0.38 9.40 -14.84
N LEU A 345 -0.78 8.73 -14.92
CA LEU A 345 -1.13 7.75 -15.96
C LEU A 345 -1.65 8.43 -17.25
N SER A 346 -0.91 9.41 -17.75
CA SER A 346 -1.29 10.18 -18.95
C SER A 346 -1.39 9.29 -20.19
N GLY A 347 -2.50 9.41 -20.94
CA GLY A 347 -2.60 8.91 -22.32
C GLY A 347 -3.23 7.52 -22.54
N ARG A 348 -3.79 6.85 -21.52
CA ARG A 348 -4.49 5.56 -21.68
C ARG A 348 -6.01 5.58 -21.45
N GLY A 349 -6.61 6.76 -21.33
CA GLY A 349 -8.04 6.92 -20.98
C GLY A 349 -8.35 6.80 -19.48
N GLU A 350 -7.33 6.50 -18.68
CA GLU A 350 -7.41 6.31 -17.22
C GLU A 350 -7.22 7.63 -16.43
N ALA A 351 -7.65 8.77 -17.00
CA ALA A 351 -7.44 10.11 -16.42
C ALA A 351 -8.19 10.37 -15.10
N GLU A 352 -9.05 9.44 -14.68
CA GLU A 352 -9.79 9.44 -13.40
C GLU A 352 -9.08 8.63 -12.30
N LEU A 353 -7.89 8.09 -12.56
CA LEU A 353 -7.14 7.29 -11.59
C LEU A 353 -6.04 8.12 -10.92
N ASP A 354 -5.76 7.78 -9.66
CA ASP A 354 -4.61 8.31 -8.92
C ASP A 354 -3.28 7.92 -9.59
N PRO A 355 -2.21 8.73 -9.45
CA PRO A 355 -0.92 8.50 -10.09
C PRO A 355 -0.28 7.17 -9.65
N VAL A 356 0.62 6.66 -10.50
CA VAL A 356 1.51 5.57 -10.10
C VAL A 356 2.42 6.08 -8.99
N LEU A 357 2.45 5.36 -7.87
CA LEU A 357 3.28 5.68 -6.72
C LEU A 357 4.45 4.70 -6.64
N LEU A 358 5.66 5.26 -6.63
CA LEU A 358 6.90 4.53 -6.39
C LEU A 358 7.41 4.86 -4.99
N LEU A 359 7.68 3.84 -4.19
CA LEU A 359 8.30 3.94 -2.87
C LEU A 359 9.68 3.25 -2.92
N GLU A 360 10.74 4.04 -2.83
CA GLU A 360 12.14 3.58 -2.81
C GLU A 360 12.63 3.46 -1.37
N ILE A 361 12.97 2.23 -0.98
CA ILE A 361 13.46 1.87 0.36
C ILE A 361 14.92 1.38 0.22
N PRO A 362 15.88 1.99 0.94
CA PRO A 362 17.27 1.52 0.93
C PRO A 362 17.42 0.24 1.76
N VAL A 363 18.06 -0.78 1.18
CA VAL A 363 18.37 -2.05 1.84
C VAL A 363 19.57 -1.87 2.76
N GLU A 364 19.41 -2.23 4.03
CA GLU A 364 20.45 -2.04 5.05
C GLU A 364 21.77 -2.72 4.70
N THR A 365 22.89 -2.05 4.99
CA THR A 365 24.23 -2.56 4.74
C THR A 365 24.76 -3.28 5.97
N ALA A 366 25.09 -4.57 5.84
CA ALA A 366 25.62 -5.38 6.93
C ALA A 366 27.09 -5.05 7.25
N ARG A 367 27.81 -4.50 6.27
CA ARG A 367 29.17 -3.97 6.39
C ARG A 367 29.26 -2.60 5.74
N ARG A 368 30.14 -1.74 6.27
CA ARG A 368 30.38 -0.37 5.79
C ARG A 368 30.76 -0.25 4.31
N ASN A 369 31.28 -1.33 3.72
CA ASN A 369 31.71 -1.39 2.32
C ASN A 369 30.79 -2.29 1.46
N ASP A 370 29.66 -2.80 1.98
CA ASP A 370 28.66 -3.42 1.11
C ASP A 370 28.07 -2.34 0.19
N VAL A 371 27.91 -2.65 -1.10
CA VAL A 371 27.30 -1.74 -2.06
C VAL A 371 25.82 -1.53 -1.73
N GLU A 372 25.32 -0.30 -1.95
CA GLU A 372 23.91 0.01 -1.74
C GLU A 372 23.02 -0.77 -2.70
N LEU A 373 21.79 -1.03 -2.26
CA LEU A 373 20.79 -1.81 -2.96
C LEU A 373 19.43 -1.30 -2.50
N PHE A 374 18.42 -1.30 -3.38
CA PHE A 374 17.14 -0.64 -3.11
C PHE A 374 15.98 -1.57 -3.45
N VAL A 375 14.94 -1.56 -2.62
CA VAL A 375 13.62 -2.09 -2.98
C VAL A 375 12.81 -0.91 -3.49
N VAL A 376 12.32 -0.98 -4.73
CA VAL A 376 11.36 -0.02 -5.25
C VAL A 376 10.02 -0.72 -5.44
N HIS A 377 9.05 -0.35 -4.59
CA HIS A 377 7.68 -0.78 -4.73
C HIS A 377 6.92 0.17 -5.65
N VAL A 378 6.21 -0.36 -6.63
CA VAL A 378 5.37 0.41 -7.58
C VAL A 378 3.92 0.00 -7.39
N SER A 379 3.01 0.97 -7.22
CA SER A 379 1.57 0.75 -7.04
C SER A 379 0.76 1.61 -7.99
N ALA A 380 -0.29 1.05 -8.58
CA ALA A 380 -1.36 1.81 -9.24
C ALA A 380 -2.72 1.15 -8.98
N GLN A 381 -3.75 1.97 -8.73
CA GLN A 381 -5.13 1.52 -8.65
C GLN A 381 -5.69 1.37 -10.07
N ILE A 382 -6.26 0.22 -10.42
CA ILE A 382 -6.85 -0.08 -11.74
C ILE A 382 -8.26 -0.66 -11.61
N ARG A 383 -9.07 -0.58 -12.67
CA ARG A 383 -10.48 -1.00 -12.69
C ARG A 383 -10.72 -2.45 -13.17
N SER A 384 -9.70 -3.13 -13.70
CA SER A 384 -9.83 -4.52 -14.19
C SER A 384 -8.51 -5.29 -14.07
N ALA A 385 -8.57 -6.53 -13.55
CA ALA A 385 -7.44 -7.46 -13.54
C ALA A 385 -6.93 -7.88 -14.94
N SER A 386 -7.64 -7.55 -16.01
CA SER A 386 -7.23 -7.88 -17.39
C SER A 386 -6.03 -7.08 -17.90
N LEU A 387 -5.61 -6.03 -17.18
CA LEU A 387 -4.39 -5.28 -17.46
C LEU A 387 -3.19 -5.99 -16.83
N ASP A 388 -2.21 -6.35 -17.67
CA ASP A 388 -0.90 -6.84 -17.23
C ASP A 388 -0.08 -5.70 -16.59
N PRO A 389 0.31 -5.80 -15.30
CA PRO A 389 1.12 -4.79 -14.63
C PRO A 389 2.47 -4.53 -15.31
N ALA A 390 3.07 -5.52 -15.97
CA ALA A 390 4.32 -5.30 -16.70
C ALA A 390 4.08 -4.33 -17.87
N GLN A 391 3.04 -4.56 -18.68
CA GLN A 391 2.62 -3.68 -19.79
C GLN A 391 2.03 -2.33 -19.32
N LEU A 392 1.54 -2.25 -18.09
CA LEU A 392 1.12 -1.00 -17.44
C LEU A 392 2.34 -0.14 -17.08
N PHE A 393 3.31 -0.71 -16.37
CA PHE A 393 4.44 0.05 -15.83
C PHE A 393 5.60 0.24 -16.81
N GLN A 394 5.79 -0.64 -17.80
CA GLN A 394 6.92 -0.57 -18.75
C GLN A 394 7.17 0.83 -19.36
N PRO A 395 6.16 1.62 -19.82
CA PRO A 395 6.40 2.95 -20.38
C PRO A 395 6.88 3.98 -19.34
N MET A 396 6.63 3.76 -18.06
CA MET A 396 7.18 4.55 -16.95
C MET A 396 8.57 4.03 -16.57
N LEU A 397 8.73 2.71 -16.42
CA LEU A 397 10.00 2.10 -16.02
C LEU A 397 11.12 2.34 -17.04
N ASN A 398 10.84 2.25 -18.34
CA ASN A 398 11.76 2.59 -19.44
C ASN A 398 12.31 4.04 -19.36
N ARG A 399 11.65 4.95 -18.62
CA ARG A 399 12.06 6.36 -18.47
C ARG A 399 12.80 6.65 -17.16
N LEU A 400 12.73 5.75 -16.19
CA LEU A 400 13.35 5.92 -14.87
C LEU A 400 14.52 4.96 -14.62
N PHE A 401 14.54 3.81 -15.31
CA PHE A 401 15.42 2.69 -15.01
C PHE A 401 16.05 2.08 -16.27
N GLU A 402 17.26 1.53 -16.10
CA GLU A 402 17.89 0.65 -17.07
C GLU A 402 17.40 -0.78 -16.84
N LEU A 403 16.55 -1.28 -17.75
CA LEU A 403 15.84 -2.58 -17.66
C LEU A 403 16.54 -3.74 -18.36
N ARG A 404 17.69 -3.50 -19.01
CA ARG A 404 18.52 -4.54 -19.67
C ARG A 404 19.94 -4.47 -19.12
N ALA A 405 20.73 -5.52 -19.32
CA ALA A 405 22.18 -5.36 -19.36
C ALA A 405 22.55 -4.58 -20.64
N PRO A 406 23.64 -3.79 -20.66
CA PRO A 406 24.21 -3.34 -21.93
C PRO A 406 24.64 -4.57 -22.74
N GLU A 407 24.25 -4.62 -24.01
CA GLU A 407 24.77 -5.60 -24.97
C GLU A 407 26.30 -5.55 -25.01
N PRO A 408 27.00 -6.67 -25.30
CA PRO A 408 28.45 -6.70 -25.51
C PRO A 408 28.85 -6.03 -26.84
N CYS A 409 28.59 -4.73 -26.95
CA CYS A 409 28.95 -3.90 -28.08
C CYS A 409 30.47 -3.81 -28.25
N VAL A 410 30.92 -4.10 -29.47
CA VAL A 410 32.32 -4.09 -29.91
C VAL A 410 33.07 -2.84 -29.43
N GLU A 411 34.32 -3.04 -28.99
CA GLU A 411 35.27 -2.07 -28.44
C GLU A 411 35.21 -0.66 -29.09
N MET A 412 34.37 0.22 -28.54
CA MET A 412 34.46 1.66 -28.74
C MET A 412 34.51 2.36 -27.39
N GLN A 413 35.58 3.13 -27.17
CA GLN A 413 35.87 3.76 -25.89
C GLN A 413 35.00 5.01 -25.69
N SER A 414 33.86 4.84 -25.00
CA SER A 414 33.08 5.93 -24.43
C SER A 414 32.64 5.59 -23.00
N ASP A 415 33.33 6.16 -22.02
CA ASP A 415 33.05 6.02 -20.58
C ASP A 415 31.76 6.76 -20.16
N THR A 416 30.62 6.29 -20.66
CA THR A 416 29.28 6.79 -20.31
C THR A 416 28.39 5.64 -19.86
N SER A 417 28.59 5.22 -18.60
CA SER A 417 27.62 4.38 -17.91
C SER A 417 26.26 5.08 -17.84
N SER A 418 25.17 4.30 -17.92
CA SER A 418 23.81 4.85 -17.83
C SER A 418 23.62 5.67 -16.55
N PRO A 419 23.00 6.87 -16.63
CA PRO A 419 22.67 7.67 -15.45
C PRO A 419 21.47 7.11 -14.67
N LEU A 420 20.70 6.19 -15.25
CA LEU A 420 19.55 5.56 -14.60
C LEU A 420 20.00 4.42 -13.67
N PRO A 421 19.21 4.06 -12.62
CA PRO A 421 19.46 2.85 -11.86
C PRO A 421 19.21 1.59 -12.70
N ARG A 422 20.09 0.58 -12.57
CA ARG A 422 19.88 -0.72 -13.21
C ARG A 422 18.95 -1.56 -12.36
N VAL A 423 17.95 -2.17 -13.01
CA VAL A 423 17.08 -3.18 -12.39
C VAL A 423 17.80 -4.52 -12.40
N LEU A 424 17.97 -5.10 -11.21
CA LEU A 424 18.59 -6.40 -10.98
C LEU A 424 17.53 -7.51 -10.88
N TRP A 425 16.32 -7.16 -10.38
CA TRP A 425 15.15 -8.02 -10.37
C TRP A 425 13.86 -7.20 -10.52
N ALA A 426 12.83 -7.79 -11.13
CA ALA A 426 11.47 -7.26 -11.14
C ALA A 426 10.43 -8.38 -11.06
N GLY A 427 9.52 -8.28 -10.08
CA GLY A 427 8.28 -9.06 -9.98
C GLY A 427 7.06 -8.17 -10.22
N TYR A 428 6.02 -8.71 -10.87
CA TYR A 428 4.80 -8.00 -11.29
C TYR A 428 3.56 -8.82 -10.94
N PHE A 429 2.53 -8.19 -10.35
CA PHE A 429 1.29 -8.88 -9.95
C PHE A 429 0.12 -7.92 -9.71
N CYS A 430 -1.11 -8.45 -9.59
CA CYS A 430 -2.33 -7.69 -9.27
C CYS A 430 -2.96 -8.23 -7.99
N ILE A 431 -3.21 -7.39 -6.98
CA ILE A 431 -3.98 -7.77 -5.78
C ILE A 431 -5.39 -7.18 -5.89
N PRO A 432 -6.47 -7.96 -5.65
CA PRO A 432 -7.83 -7.40 -5.64
C PRO A 432 -8.01 -6.42 -4.49
N ASP A 433 -8.78 -5.36 -4.73
CA ASP A 433 -9.30 -4.52 -3.65
C ASP A 433 -10.42 -5.27 -2.94
N LEU A 434 -10.27 -5.48 -1.63
CA LEU A 434 -11.26 -6.17 -0.79
C LEU A 434 -11.95 -5.21 0.19
N SER A 435 -11.79 -3.89 0.03
CA SER A 435 -12.43 -2.87 0.87
C SER A 435 -13.91 -2.67 0.53
N SER A 436 -14.34 -3.05 -0.67
CA SER A 436 -15.73 -3.02 -1.12
C SER A 436 -16.52 -4.29 -0.74
N VAL A 437 -15.90 -5.24 -0.02
CA VAL A 437 -16.58 -6.45 0.45
C VAL A 437 -17.48 -6.12 1.64
N GLU A 438 -18.78 -6.33 1.46
CA GLU A 438 -19.84 -6.08 2.44
C GLU A 438 -19.61 -6.84 3.75
N THR A 439 -19.56 -6.12 4.87
CA THR A 439 -19.48 -6.70 6.23
C THR A 439 -20.66 -7.62 6.58
N ILE A 440 -21.81 -7.41 5.90
CA ILE A 440 -23.10 -8.03 6.19
C ILE A 440 -23.39 -9.16 5.19
N THR A 441 -23.46 -10.38 5.72
CA THR A 441 -23.41 -11.64 4.94
C THR A 441 -24.77 -12.23 4.54
N SER A 442 -25.87 -11.67 5.06
CA SER A 442 -27.24 -12.22 4.92
C SER A 442 -27.77 -12.32 3.49
N ALA A 443 -27.18 -11.61 2.53
CA ALA A 443 -27.53 -11.68 1.11
C ALA A 443 -26.84 -12.82 0.34
N ARG A 444 -25.78 -13.44 0.90
CA ARG A 444 -24.83 -14.30 0.13
C ARG A 444 -24.76 -15.74 0.61
N THR A 445 -25.11 -16.01 1.87
CA THR A 445 -25.14 -17.38 2.43
C THR A 445 -26.43 -18.14 2.13
N ASN A 446 -27.50 -17.44 1.75
CA ASN A 446 -28.89 -17.94 1.65
C ASN A 446 -29.46 -18.59 2.93
N ASP A 447 -28.72 -18.57 4.04
CA ASP A 447 -29.11 -19.11 5.34
C ASP A 447 -29.09 -17.98 6.38
N PRO A 448 -30.24 -17.54 6.91
CA PRO A 448 -30.32 -16.41 7.84
C PRO A 448 -29.55 -16.66 9.14
N ARG A 449 -29.18 -17.92 9.44
CA ARG A 449 -28.34 -18.30 10.58
C ARG A 449 -26.90 -17.78 10.46
N PHE A 450 -26.48 -17.30 9.29
CA PHE A 450 -25.19 -16.65 9.05
C PHE A 450 -25.39 -15.16 8.72
N SER A 451 -25.49 -14.34 9.77
CA SER A 451 -25.63 -12.88 9.66
C SER A 451 -25.04 -12.19 10.90
N SER A 452 -24.86 -10.87 10.85
CA SER A 452 -24.31 -10.09 11.97
C SER A 452 -25.17 -10.18 13.23
N SER A 453 -26.49 -10.29 13.09
CA SER A 453 -27.42 -10.49 14.22
C SER A 453 -27.29 -11.87 14.86
N THR A 454 -26.92 -12.93 14.12
CA THR A 454 -26.63 -14.24 14.72
C THR A 454 -25.23 -14.33 15.30
N GLY A 455 -24.31 -13.49 14.82
CA GLY A 455 -22.92 -13.39 15.29
C GLY A 455 -21.88 -13.82 14.27
N PHE A 456 -22.24 -13.81 12.98
CA PHE A 456 -21.33 -14.10 11.88
C PHE A 456 -20.99 -12.81 11.11
N PHE A 457 -19.70 -12.50 11.03
CA PHE A 457 -19.18 -11.25 10.47
C PHE A 457 -18.13 -11.53 9.39
N LEU A 458 -18.20 -10.78 8.30
CA LEU A 458 -17.15 -10.73 7.28
C LEU A 458 -16.38 -9.43 7.51
N SER A 459 -15.06 -9.48 7.71
CA SER A 459 -14.24 -8.27 7.69
C SER A 459 -13.88 -7.96 6.23
N PRO A 460 -14.01 -6.71 5.76
CA PRO A 460 -13.37 -6.32 4.51
C PRO A 460 -11.84 -6.55 4.60
N GLY A 461 -11.21 -6.75 3.45
CA GLY A 461 -9.76 -6.92 3.36
C GLY A 461 -9.05 -5.61 3.04
N ALA A 462 -7.79 -5.71 2.63
CA ALA A 462 -6.99 -4.53 2.28
C ALA A 462 -7.55 -3.79 1.05
N ASP A 463 -7.50 -2.46 1.12
CA ASP A 463 -7.89 -1.54 0.07
C ASP A 463 -6.73 -1.24 -0.92
N SER A 464 -7.06 -0.76 -2.12
CA SER A 464 -6.07 -0.42 -3.16
C SER A 464 -5.44 0.98 -3.05
N SER A 465 -5.72 1.74 -1.97
CA SER A 465 -5.11 3.06 -1.75
C SER A 465 -3.63 2.98 -1.34
N PHE A 466 -2.98 4.13 -1.20
CA PHE A 466 -1.59 4.21 -0.73
C PHE A 466 -1.42 4.20 0.79
N ASP A 467 -2.49 4.34 1.59
CA ASP A 467 -2.41 4.37 3.05
C ASP A 467 -3.30 3.30 3.73
N MET A 468 -3.47 3.39 5.06
CA MET A 468 -4.10 2.35 5.90
C MET A 468 -5.34 2.84 6.65
N ASP A 469 -5.77 4.09 6.47
CA ASP A 469 -6.78 4.70 7.34
C ASP A 469 -8.14 4.03 7.19
N SER A 470 -8.52 3.63 5.97
CA SER A 470 -9.71 2.82 5.70
C SER A 470 -9.68 1.46 6.42
N THR A 471 -8.51 0.81 6.48
CA THR A 471 -8.34 -0.47 7.20
C THR A 471 -8.53 -0.29 8.71
N ALA A 472 -8.00 0.79 9.30
CA ALA A 472 -8.18 1.08 10.72
C ALA A 472 -9.65 1.39 11.08
N ILE A 473 -10.33 2.18 10.24
CA ILE A 473 -11.76 2.53 10.40
C ILE A 473 -12.65 1.28 10.27
N ALA A 474 -12.40 0.42 9.27
CA ALA A 474 -13.14 -0.81 9.08
C ALA A 474 -12.99 -1.79 10.25
N ALA A 475 -11.76 -1.95 10.77
CA ALA A 475 -11.49 -2.78 11.94
C ALA A 475 -12.22 -2.26 13.19
N GLU A 476 -12.32 -0.95 13.40
CA GLU A 476 -13.11 -0.40 14.51
C GLU A 476 -14.61 -0.66 14.31
N SER A 477 -15.14 -0.55 13.10
CA SER A 477 -16.56 -0.85 12.84
C SER A 477 -16.88 -2.31 13.15
N VAL A 478 -16.10 -3.26 12.62
CA VAL A 478 -16.27 -4.70 12.88
C VAL A 478 -16.15 -5.00 14.39
N PHE A 479 -15.21 -4.35 15.09
CA PHE A 479 -15.10 -4.50 16.54
C PHE A 479 -16.34 -3.98 17.29
N ARG A 480 -16.89 -2.82 16.91
CA ARG A 480 -18.11 -2.26 17.51
C ARG A 480 -19.32 -3.19 17.32
N ASP A 481 -19.47 -3.77 16.12
CA ASP A 481 -20.56 -4.70 15.79
C ASP A 481 -20.44 -6.02 16.57
N VAL A 482 -19.24 -6.59 16.65
CA VAL A 482 -18.94 -7.79 17.46
C VAL A 482 -19.15 -7.54 18.95
N ALA A 483 -18.71 -6.39 19.47
CA ALA A 483 -18.88 -6.01 20.87
C ALA A 483 -20.37 -5.82 21.22
N ALA A 484 -21.14 -5.14 20.37
CA ALA A 484 -22.58 -5.01 20.54
C ALA A 484 -23.29 -6.37 20.55
N ARG A 485 -22.89 -7.29 19.66
CA ARG A 485 -23.46 -8.64 19.58
C ARG A 485 -23.11 -9.54 20.78
N LEU A 486 -22.03 -9.25 21.50
CA LEU A 486 -21.60 -9.95 22.71
C LEU A 486 -22.11 -9.27 24.01
N ASP A 487 -22.99 -8.28 23.89
CA ASP A 487 -23.48 -7.46 25.00
C ASP A 487 -22.35 -6.72 25.76
N LEU A 488 -21.18 -6.59 25.12
CA LEU A 488 -19.99 -5.90 25.63
C LEU A 488 -20.14 -4.39 25.45
N HIS A 489 -21.13 -3.81 26.14
CA HIS A 489 -21.26 -2.36 26.23
C HIS A 489 -19.97 -1.76 26.83
N PRO A 490 -19.34 -0.75 26.18
CA PRO A 490 -18.27 0.00 26.82
C PRO A 490 -18.83 0.65 28.08
N ALA A 491 -18.21 0.37 29.23
CA ALA A 491 -18.74 0.70 30.54
C ALA A 491 -19.10 2.19 30.66
N SER A 492 -20.40 2.49 30.74
CA SER A 492 -20.89 3.85 30.91
C SER A 492 -20.42 4.39 32.26
N ASN A 493 -19.75 5.54 32.22
CA ASN A 493 -19.25 6.26 33.39
C ASN A 493 -18.29 5.46 34.30
N ILE A 494 -17.29 4.78 33.73
CA ILE A 494 -15.98 4.89 34.41
C ILE A 494 -15.47 6.29 34.12
N SER A 495 -15.46 7.15 35.14
CA SER A 495 -15.00 8.52 35.03
C SER A 495 -13.64 8.59 34.35
N ALA A 496 -13.47 9.58 33.47
CA ALA A 496 -12.20 9.93 32.83
C ALA A 496 -11.02 9.87 33.81
N SER A 497 -11.21 10.29 35.07
CA SER A 497 -10.25 10.31 36.18
C SER A 497 -10.14 9.03 37.03
N THR A 498 -11.17 8.18 37.11
CA THR A 498 -11.04 6.84 37.72
C THR A 498 -10.31 5.91 36.76
N LEU A 499 -10.41 6.18 35.47
CA LEU A 499 -9.42 5.73 34.49
C LEU A 499 -8.13 6.56 34.54
N LEU A 500 -8.06 7.90 34.66
CA LEU A 500 -6.75 8.62 34.76
C LEU A 500 -6.05 8.46 36.13
N THR A 501 -6.53 7.55 36.99
CA THR A 501 -5.78 6.99 38.14
C THR A 501 -5.49 5.49 37.98
N ALA A 502 -5.84 4.93 36.82
CA ALA A 502 -5.50 3.60 36.28
C ALA A 502 -5.55 3.56 34.70
N ALA A 503 -4.86 4.51 34.02
CA ALA A 503 -4.90 4.87 32.57
C ALA A 503 -6.28 5.23 31.93
N GLY A 504 -6.47 6.47 31.38
CA GLY A 504 -7.82 6.98 31.03
C GLY A 504 -8.03 8.10 29.97
N GLY A 505 -9.15 8.84 30.10
CA GLY A 505 -9.76 9.70 29.05
C GLY A 505 -9.95 11.18 29.46
N SER A 506 -10.79 11.98 28.80
CA SER A 506 -11.70 11.76 27.65
C SER A 506 -11.75 13.06 26.78
N ASP A 507 -12.66 13.39 25.85
CA ASP A 507 -14.01 12.91 25.48
C ASP A 507 -14.39 13.34 24.02
N GLY A 508 -15.60 13.02 23.54
CA GLY A 508 -16.13 13.43 22.22
C GLY A 508 -17.39 12.65 21.78
N PRO A 509 -18.41 13.27 21.14
CA PRO A 509 -19.76 12.69 21.04
C PRO A 509 -19.96 11.65 19.91
N ARG A 510 -21.07 10.90 20.01
CA ARG A 510 -21.53 9.92 19.01
C ARG A 510 -22.53 10.53 18.03
N LEU A 511 -22.63 9.97 16.82
CA LEU A 511 -23.79 10.12 15.94
C LEU A 511 -24.33 8.75 15.47
N SER A 512 -25.50 8.74 14.84
CA SER A 512 -26.43 7.61 14.85
C SER A 512 -26.82 7.10 13.46
N THR A 513 -26.96 5.78 13.34
CA THR A 513 -28.02 5.04 12.62
C THR A 513 -28.57 5.58 11.28
N LEU A 514 -28.45 4.78 10.22
CA LEU A 514 -29.47 4.59 9.18
C LEU A 514 -29.49 3.11 8.71
N THR A 515 -30.60 2.63 8.12
CA THR A 515 -30.91 1.18 8.02
C THR A 515 -31.70 0.78 6.76
N SER A 516 -31.80 -0.55 6.50
CA SER A 516 -32.72 -1.23 5.54
C SER A 516 -32.34 -1.08 4.04
N SER A 517 -32.86 -1.83 3.03
CA SER A 517 -33.49 -3.17 2.87
C SER A 517 -33.82 -3.40 1.37
N ASN A 518 -34.17 -4.57 0.78
CA ASN A 518 -34.03 -6.02 1.01
C ASN A 518 -34.46 -6.74 -0.33
N GLY A 519 -33.95 -7.94 -0.69
CA GLY A 519 -34.51 -8.65 -1.87
C GLY A 519 -33.84 -9.94 -2.40
N THR A 520 -34.23 -11.10 -1.84
CA THR A 520 -34.32 -12.47 -2.41
C THR A 520 -33.74 -12.86 -3.80
N LEU A 521 -32.99 -13.99 -3.81
CA LEU A 521 -32.66 -14.86 -4.96
C LEU A 521 -33.58 -16.11 -5.03
N PRO A 522 -33.60 -16.84 -6.17
CA PRO A 522 -32.92 -18.17 -6.23
C PRO A 522 -32.19 -18.37 -7.60
N THR A 523 -31.57 -19.51 -7.99
CA THR A 523 -31.56 -20.89 -7.47
C THR A 523 -30.14 -21.55 -7.53
N GLN A 524 -29.97 -22.76 -8.09
CA GLN A 524 -28.77 -23.60 -8.09
C GLN A 524 -28.65 -24.49 -9.36
N SER A 525 -27.43 -24.82 -9.81
CA SER A 525 -26.94 -26.16 -10.24
C SER A 525 -25.51 -26.05 -10.84
N THR A 526 -24.41 -26.30 -10.10
CA THR A 526 -23.71 -27.59 -9.84
C THR A 526 -22.81 -28.16 -10.98
N ILE A 527 -21.48 -28.22 -10.72
CA ILE A 527 -20.57 -29.39 -10.90
C ILE A 527 -20.22 -29.77 -12.39
N ASN A 528 -18.98 -30.02 -12.88
CA ASN A 528 -17.64 -30.23 -12.26
C ASN A 528 -16.45 -29.77 -13.21
N PRO A 529 -15.31 -30.48 -13.46
CA PRO A 529 -14.03 -30.18 -12.79
C PRO A 529 -12.74 -30.08 -13.67
N TYR A 530 -11.89 -29.06 -13.46
CA TYR A 530 -10.46 -28.92 -13.90
C TYR A 530 -10.08 -29.05 -15.40
N VAL A 531 -9.30 -28.09 -15.92
CA VAL A 531 -8.47 -28.26 -17.14
C VAL A 531 -7.15 -27.45 -17.05
N SER A 532 -6.03 -28.11 -17.36
CA SER A 532 -4.69 -27.62 -17.78
C SER A 532 -3.82 -26.74 -16.86
N LEU A 533 -2.52 -26.77 -17.16
CA LEU A 533 -1.39 -26.09 -16.52
C LEU A 533 -0.82 -25.00 -17.45
N ASP A 534 -1.54 -23.90 -17.63
CA ASP A 534 -1.02 -22.66 -18.24
C ASP A 534 -0.94 -21.58 -17.15
N ALA A 535 0.27 -21.28 -16.69
CA ALA A 535 0.51 -20.51 -15.46
C ALA A 535 0.22 -19.00 -15.62
N ARG A 536 -1.06 -18.63 -15.51
CA ARG A 536 -1.49 -17.33 -15.00
C ARG A 536 -1.89 -17.47 -13.53
N TRP A 537 -2.03 -16.32 -12.84
CA TRP A 537 -2.49 -16.18 -11.45
C TRP A 537 -3.53 -17.25 -11.07
N ASP A 538 -3.21 -18.09 -10.08
CA ASP A 538 -3.96 -19.32 -9.75
C ASP A 538 -5.37 -19.09 -9.18
N GLY A 539 -5.72 -17.84 -8.91
CA GLY A 539 -7.04 -17.43 -8.41
C GLY A 539 -7.26 -17.74 -6.93
N LEU A 540 -6.28 -18.36 -6.26
CA LEU A 540 -6.36 -18.68 -4.84
C LEU A 540 -6.03 -17.45 -4.00
N LEU A 541 -6.70 -17.35 -2.86
CA LEU A 541 -6.70 -16.18 -2.00
C LEU A 541 -6.63 -16.66 -0.54
N PRO A 542 -5.77 -16.08 0.33
CA PRO A 542 -4.78 -15.05 0.02
C PRO A 542 -3.72 -15.51 -1.00
N PRO A 543 -3.20 -14.60 -1.84
CA PRO A 543 -2.21 -14.95 -2.85
C PRO A 543 -0.95 -15.49 -2.18
N ARG A 544 -0.38 -16.55 -2.74
CA ARG A 544 0.91 -17.07 -2.29
C ARG A 544 1.98 -16.00 -2.53
N PRO A 545 2.86 -15.69 -1.54
CA PRO A 545 4.00 -14.83 -1.80
C PRO A 545 4.89 -15.50 -2.86
N PRO A 546 5.45 -14.73 -3.82
CA PRO A 546 6.25 -15.29 -4.90
C PRO A 546 7.48 -15.97 -4.31
N ARG A 547 7.65 -17.25 -4.60
CA ARG A 547 8.71 -18.08 -4.04
C ARG A 547 10.02 -17.92 -4.80
N PRO A 548 11.17 -18.31 -4.20
CA PRO A 548 12.43 -18.38 -4.92
C PRO A 548 12.43 -19.32 -6.13
N GLU A 549 11.52 -20.30 -6.19
CA GLU A 549 11.29 -21.15 -7.38
C GLU A 549 10.35 -20.56 -8.44
N ASP A 550 9.51 -19.56 -8.11
CA ASP A 550 8.65 -18.86 -9.09
C ASP A 550 9.45 -17.84 -9.95
N ILE A 551 10.76 -17.81 -9.75
CA ILE A 551 11.74 -17.06 -10.54
C ILE A 551 11.92 -17.73 -11.91
N ILE A 552 11.17 -17.25 -12.90
CA ILE A 552 11.40 -17.57 -14.32
C ILE A 552 12.77 -17.01 -14.75
N SER A 553 13.77 -17.89 -14.83
CA SER A 553 14.98 -17.72 -15.64
C SER A 553 14.62 -17.83 -17.12
N GLY A 554 15.08 -16.87 -17.92
CA GLY A 554 14.72 -16.76 -19.33
C GLY A 554 15.63 -17.51 -20.27
N GLU A 555 15.86 -18.81 -20.04
CA GLU A 555 16.59 -19.68 -20.97
C GLU A 555 16.32 -21.16 -20.64
N ASP A 556 15.35 -21.78 -21.36
CA ASP A 556 15.19 -23.24 -21.46
C ASP A 556 14.26 -23.66 -22.63
N ASP A 557 14.21 -22.85 -23.71
CA ASP A 557 13.47 -23.18 -24.94
C ASP A 557 14.30 -22.87 -26.20
N GLN A 558 15.45 -23.53 -26.30
CA GLN A 558 16.19 -23.69 -27.55
C GLN A 558 16.36 -25.17 -27.92
N GLY A 559 15.29 -25.73 -28.47
CA GLY A 559 15.38 -26.71 -29.55
C GLY A 559 15.93 -28.10 -29.22
N THR A 560 15.01 -29.07 -29.06
CA THR A 560 15.29 -30.46 -29.47
C THR A 560 14.24 -30.93 -30.47
N LEU A 561 14.44 -30.56 -31.74
CA LEU A 561 13.71 -31.12 -32.88
C LEU A 561 14.13 -32.58 -33.09
N GLN A 562 13.54 -33.52 -32.34
CA GLN A 562 13.61 -34.94 -32.67
C GLN A 562 12.49 -35.33 -33.62
N THR A 563 12.85 -35.57 -34.88
CA THR A 563 11.97 -36.07 -35.93
C THR A 563 11.69 -37.56 -35.74
N SER A 564 10.60 -37.89 -35.04
CA SER A 564 10.07 -39.25 -34.97
C SER A 564 9.38 -39.64 -36.29
N ALA A 565 10.15 -40.19 -37.23
CA ALA A 565 9.61 -40.76 -38.45
C ALA A 565 8.76 -42.02 -38.16
N SER A 566 7.57 -42.09 -38.75
CA SER A 566 6.70 -43.26 -38.69
C SER A 566 7.12 -44.33 -39.72
N PRO A 567 7.34 -45.59 -39.31
CA PRO A 567 7.32 -46.73 -40.23
C PRO A 567 5.89 -47.26 -40.39
N ASP A 568 5.46 -47.45 -41.64
CA ASP A 568 4.19 -48.07 -41.99
C ASP A 568 4.20 -49.60 -41.83
N THR A 569 3.00 -50.19 -41.76
CA THR A 569 2.65 -51.60 -42.06
C THR A 569 3.35 -52.73 -41.30
N ALA A 570 2.57 -53.38 -40.42
CA ALA A 570 2.10 -54.76 -40.67
C ALA A 570 0.76 -55.01 -39.92
#